data_AF-A0A7D9LD54-F1
#
_entry.id   AF-A0A7D9LD54-F1
#
_cell.length_a   1.000
_cell.length_b   1.000
_cell.length_c   1.000
_cell.angle_alpha   90.00
_cell.angle_beta   90.00
_cell.angle_gamma   90.00
#
_symmetry.space_group_name_H-M   'P 1'
#
loop_
_entity.id
_entity.type
_entity.pdbx_description
1 polymer ?
#
loop_
_entity_poly.entity_id
_entity_poly.type
_entity_poly.pdbx_seq_one_letter_code
_entity_poly.pdbx_strand_id
1 'polypeptide(L)'
;MPPTEDIEETLKKAKMKRRNGKSTLTRLGKVIIVQIGGERSNEEIQKALDNYEKAYADLEAKHEEVTMLIEDDEQFEEEEQWIEQCQETFLRLKIEAQDYMKKQTITDKKEKNKETEVISTPEENLPNLVQVNKNDISA
;
A
#
# COMPACT_ATOMS: atom_id res chain seq x y z
N MET A 1 38.30 -36.03 1.34
CA MET A 1 37.59 -34.79 0.97
C MET A 1 36.16 -35.22 0.65
N PRO A 2 35.11 -34.70 1.32
CA PRO A 2 33.75 -34.99 0.88
C PRO A 2 33.53 -34.37 -0.51
N PRO A 3 32.58 -34.88 -1.32
CA PRO A 3 32.50 -34.55 -2.73
C PRO A 3 31.88 -33.15 -2.92
N THR A 4 32.54 -32.32 -3.71
CA THR A 4 32.08 -30.99 -4.16
C THR A 4 30.75 -31.03 -4.95
N GLU A 5 30.36 -32.20 -5.47
CA GLU A 5 29.10 -32.43 -6.20
C GLU A 5 27.84 -32.09 -5.39
N ASP A 6 27.85 -32.30 -4.07
CA ASP A 6 26.68 -32.04 -3.21
C ASP A 6 26.44 -30.53 -3.00
N ILE A 7 27.52 -29.74 -2.94
CA ILE A 7 27.46 -28.28 -2.76
C ILE A 7 26.92 -27.61 -4.04
N GLU A 8 27.42 -28.01 -5.21
CA GLU A 8 26.98 -27.43 -6.49
C GLU A 8 25.50 -27.73 -6.76
N GLU A 9 25.03 -28.96 -6.49
CA GLU A 9 23.62 -29.31 -6.63
C GLU A 9 22.75 -28.54 -5.62
N THR A 10 23.23 -28.37 -4.38
CA THR A 10 22.55 -27.60 -3.34
C THR A 10 22.43 -26.12 -3.71
N LEU A 11 23.52 -25.52 -4.19
CA LEU A 11 23.55 -24.14 -4.67
C LEU A 11 22.57 -23.95 -5.83
N LYS A 12 22.55 -24.86 -6.80
CA LYS A 12 21.60 -24.83 -7.92
C LYS A 12 20.14 -24.85 -7.43
N LYS A 13 19.82 -25.72 -6.48
CA LYS A 13 18.48 -25.80 -5.86
C LYS A 13 18.14 -24.49 -5.12
N ALA A 14 19.07 -23.92 -4.37
CA ALA A 14 18.90 -22.65 -3.67
C ALA A 14 18.62 -21.49 -4.64
N LYS A 15 19.44 -21.34 -5.70
CA LYS A 15 19.23 -20.33 -6.76
C LYS A 15 17.86 -20.47 -7.44
N MET A 16 17.40 -21.70 -7.67
CA MET A 16 16.08 -21.96 -8.24
C MET A 16 14.94 -21.52 -7.30
N LYS A 17 15.04 -21.81 -6.00
CA LYS A 17 14.07 -21.33 -5.00
C LYS A 17 14.05 -19.80 -4.96
N ARG A 18 15.22 -19.16 -4.91
CA ARG A 18 15.37 -17.70 -4.89
C ARG A 18 14.75 -17.04 -6.11
N ARG A 19 15.00 -17.59 -7.30
CA ARG A 19 14.38 -17.14 -8.56
C ARG A 19 12.85 -17.21 -8.51
N ASN A 20 12.30 -18.27 -7.93
CA ASN A 20 10.85 -18.40 -7.76
C ASN A 20 10.32 -17.37 -6.75
N GLY A 21 11.07 -17.06 -5.68
CA GLY A 21 10.79 -15.95 -4.77
C GLY A 21 10.70 -14.61 -5.49
N LYS A 22 11.70 -14.26 -6.31
CA LYS A 22 11.70 -13.03 -7.13
C LYS A 22 10.52 -12.98 -8.10
N SER A 23 10.13 -14.13 -8.65
CA SER A 23 8.95 -14.22 -9.52
C SER A 23 7.64 -13.95 -8.75
N THR A 24 7.52 -14.42 -7.51
CA THR A 24 6.39 -14.10 -6.64
C THR A 24 6.37 -12.63 -6.28
N LEU A 25 7.50 -12.06 -5.85
CA LEU A 25 7.64 -10.63 -5.57
C LEU A 25 7.18 -9.79 -6.78
N THR A 26 7.71 -10.09 -7.98
CA THR A 26 7.36 -9.38 -9.21
C THR A 26 5.85 -9.43 -9.51
N ARG A 27 5.21 -10.60 -9.34
CA ARG A 27 3.77 -10.74 -9.56
C ARG A 27 2.96 -9.90 -8.57
N LEU A 28 3.33 -9.91 -7.29
CA LEU A 28 2.64 -9.13 -6.27
C LEU A 28 2.85 -7.62 -6.45
N GLY A 29 4.03 -7.19 -6.89
CA GLY A 29 4.27 -5.79 -7.25
C GLY A 29 3.35 -5.31 -8.37
N LYS A 30 3.12 -6.15 -9.40
CA LYS A 30 2.15 -5.84 -10.47
C LYS A 30 0.72 -5.69 -9.95
N VAL A 31 0.33 -6.45 -8.92
CA VAL A 31 -0.99 -6.30 -8.30
C VAL A 31 -1.14 -4.91 -7.71
N ILE A 32 -0.14 -4.42 -6.96
CA ILE A 32 -0.16 -3.06 -6.38
C ILE A 32 -0.29 -2.00 -7.49
N ILE A 33 0.52 -2.11 -8.56
CA ILE A 33 0.48 -1.16 -9.68
C ILE A 33 -0.93 -1.10 -10.31
N VAL A 34 -1.54 -2.26 -10.55
CA VAL A 34 -2.90 -2.34 -11.11
C VAL A 34 -3.93 -1.75 -10.15
N GLN A 35 -3.79 -1.98 -8.84
CA GLN A 35 -4.72 -1.44 -7.85
C GLN A 35 -4.59 0.09 -7.69
N ILE A 36 -3.37 0.63 -7.71
CA ILE A 36 -3.14 2.09 -7.71
C ILE A 36 -3.76 2.71 -8.95
N GLY A 37 -3.48 2.14 -10.14
CA GLY A 37 -4.04 2.63 -11.41
C GLY A 37 -5.56 2.48 -11.53
N GLY A 38 -6.15 1.55 -10.77
CA GLY A 38 -7.60 1.35 -10.66
C GLY A 38 -8.26 2.12 -9.52
N GLU A 39 -7.54 3.07 -8.90
CA GLU A 39 -8.01 3.92 -7.81
C GLU A 39 -8.65 3.13 -6.63
N ARG A 40 -8.09 1.97 -6.30
CA ARG A 40 -8.61 1.09 -5.24
C ARG A 40 -8.47 1.72 -3.86
N SER A 41 -9.24 1.19 -2.89
CA SER A 41 -9.26 1.75 -1.54
C SER A 41 -7.96 1.50 -0.78
N ASN A 42 -7.70 2.31 0.24
CA ASN A 42 -6.52 2.16 1.11
C ASN A 42 -6.42 0.75 1.73
N GLU A 43 -7.55 0.14 2.10
CA GLU A 43 -7.56 -1.20 2.71
C GLU A 43 -7.09 -2.28 1.72
N GLU A 44 -7.51 -2.18 0.46
CA GLU A 44 -7.10 -3.11 -0.59
C GLU A 44 -5.61 -2.98 -0.92
N ILE A 45 -5.14 -1.73 -1.05
CA ILE A 45 -3.73 -1.41 -1.29
C ILE A 45 -2.87 -1.88 -0.13
N GLN A 46 -3.27 -1.63 1.12
CA GLN A 46 -2.54 -2.06 2.30
C GLN A 46 -2.42 -3.58 2.35
N LYS A 47 -3.52 -4.31 2.08
CA LYS A 47 -3.49 -5.78 2.03
C LYS A 47 -2.55 -6.31 0.94
N ALA A 48 -2.50 -5.66 -0.23
CA ALA A 48 -1.55 -6.03 -1.28
C ALA A 48 -0.10 -5.73 -0.87
N LEU A 49 0.13 -4.60 -0.21
CA LEU A 49 1.43 -4.21 0.32
C LEU A 49 1.94 -5.20 1.37
N ASP A 50 1.10 -5.63 2.31
CA ASP A 50 1.47 -6.64 3.32
C ASP A 50 1.95 -7.95 2.69
N ASN A 51 1.32 -8.39 1.60
CA ASN A 51 1.74 -9.59 0.86
C ASN A 51 3.05 -9.36 0.11
N TYR A 52 3.25 -8.17 -0.44
CA TYR A 52 4.47 -7.78 -1.13
C TYR A 52 5.67 -7.73 -0.18
N GLU A 53 5.49 -7.18 1.03
CA GLU A 53 6.50 -7.16 2.10
C GLU A 53 6.88 -8.58 2.55
N LYS A 54 5.89 -9.46 2.76
CA LYS A 54 6.16 -10.87 3.08
C LYS A 54 6.93 -11.59 1.98
N ALA A 55 6.62 -11.31 0.72
CA ALA A 55 7.33 -11.92 -0.41
C ALA A 55 8.76 -11.39 -0.57
N TYR A 56 9.02 -10.14 -0.17
CA TYR A 56 10.37 -9.59 -0.16
C TYR A 56 11.21 -10.22 0.96
N ALA A 57 10.68 -10.31 2.19
CA ALA A 57 11.36 -11.00 3.29
C ALA A 57 11.65 -12.48 2.97
N ASP A 58 10.71 -13.16 2.30
CA ASP A 58 10.91 -14.54 1.82
C ASP A 58 11.97 -14.65 0.71
N LEU A 59 12.12 -13.62 -0.13
CA LEU A 59 13.19 -13.54 -1.13
C LEU A 59 14.55 -13.32 -0.47
N GLU A 60 14.65 -12.43 0.52
CA GLU A 60 15.87 -12.16 1.28
C GLU A 60 16.38 -13.42 1.98
N ALA A 61 15.50 -14.13 2.72
CA ALA A 61 15.88 -15.39 3.37
C ALA A 61 16.40 -16.45 2.38
N LYS A 62 15.77 -16.55 1.19
CA LYS A 62 16.23 -17.44 0.12
C LYS A 62 17.54 -16.96 -0.55
N HIS A 63 17.83 -15.66 -0.47
CA HIS A 63 19.07 -15.09 -0.97
C HIS A 63 20.23 -15.40 -0.03
N GLU A 64 20.02 -15.27 1.28
CA GLU A 64 20.97 -15.69 2.32
C GLU A 64 21.32 -17.19 2.17
N GLU A 65 20.34 -18.05 1.88
CA GLU A 65 20.60 -19.47 1.56
C GLU A 65 21.59 -19.66 0.40
N VAL A 66 21.58 -18.76 -0.59
CA VAL A 66 22.50 -18.82 -1.74
C VAL A 66 23.88 -18.30 -1.34
N THR A 67 23.94 -17.14 -0.68
CA THR A 67 25.23 -16.49 -0.37
C THR A 67 26.03 -17.27 0.65
N MET A 68 25.38 -18.00 1.58
CA MET A 68 26.06 -18.93 2.50
C MET A 68 26.78 -20.11 1.80
N LEU A 69 26.44 -20.40 0.54
CA LEU A 69 27.02 -21.50 -0.24
C LEU A 69 28.10 -21.02 -1.22
N ILE A 70 28.38 -19.71 -1.26
CA ILE A 70 29.37 -19.11 -2.15
C ILE A 70 30.62 -18.79 -1.33
N GLU A 71 31.73 -19.46 -1.67
CA GLU A 71 33.04 -19.20 -1.05
C GLU A 71 33.87 -18.15 -1.81
N ASP A 72 33.48 -17.85 -3.04
CA ASP A 72 34.18 -16.91 -3.93
C ASP A 72 33.65 -15.49 -3.73
N ASP A 73 34.52 -14.59 -3.27
CA ASP A 73 34.16 -13.20 -2.92
C ASP A 73 33.58 -12.42 -4.11
N GLU A 74 34.11 -12.65 -5.33
CA GLU A 74 33.60 -11.99 -6.54
C GLU A 74 32.16 -12.43 -6.85
N GLN A 75 31.88 -13.73 -6.81
CA GLN A 75 30.51 -14.24 -6.95
C GLN A 75 29.58 -13.78 -5.83
N PHE A 76 30.08 -13.67 -4.59
CA PHE A 76 29.27 -13.17 -3.48
C PHE A 76 28.84 -11.71 -3.73
N GLU A 77 29.78 -10.86 -4.14
CA GLU A 77 29.52 -9.45 -4.47
C GLU A 77 28.52 -9.28 -5.64
N GLU A 78 28.61 -10.12 -6.68
CA GLU A 78 27.61 -10.14 -7.76
C GLU A 78 26.20 -10.47 -7.26
N GLU A 79 26.11 -11.38 -6.29
CA GLU A 79 24.84 -11.76 -5.69
C GLU A 79 24.29 -10.64 -4.77
N GLU A 80 25.14 -9.97 -4.00
CA GLU A 80 24.75 -8.80 -3.19
C GLU A 80 24.20 -7.67 -4.07
N GLN A 81 24.89 -7.33 -5.17
CA GLN A 81 24.39 -6.34 -6.13
C GLN A 81 23.03 -6.73 -6.71
N TRP A 82 22.78 -8.03 -6.91
CA TRP A 82 21.50 -8.50 -7.40
C TRP A 82 20.38 -8.32 -6.38
N ILE A 83 20.63 -8.55 -5.08
CA ILE A 83 19.60 -8.35 -4.05
C ILE A 83 19.36 -6.85 -3.77
N GLU A 84 20.40 -6.02 -3.85
CA GLU A 84 20.28 -4.55 -3.76
C GLU A 84 19.34 -3.99 -4.83
N GLN A 85 19.47 -4.44 -6.09
CA GLN A 85 18.55 -4.04 -7.17
C GLN A 85 17.10 -4.47 -6.89
N CYS A 86 16.91 -5.64 -6.27
CA CYS A 86 15.60 -6.11 -5.86
C CYS A 86 15.03 -5.24 -4.73
N GLN A 87 15.86 -4.88 -3.75
CA GLN A 87 15.51 -4.02 -2.63
C GLN A 87 15.10 -2.62 -3.11
N GLU A 88 15.86 -2.03 -4.02
CA GLU A 88 15.56 -0.71 -4.56
C GLU A 88 14.20 -0.70 -5.26
N THR A 89 13.94 -1.71 -6.09
CA THR A 89 12.65 -1.87 -6.79
C THR A 89 11.51 -2.03 -5.78
N PHE A 90 11.70 -2.84 -4.75
CA PHE A 90 10.74 -3.06 -3.67
C PHE A 90 10.42 -1.75 -2.93
N LEU A 91 11.44 -1.01 -2.51
CA LEU A 91 11.28 0.23 -1.75
C LEU A 91 10.58 1.31 -2.58
N ARG A 92 10.94 1.47 -3.86
CA ARG A 92 10.30 2.43 -4.76
C ARG A 92 8.79 2.21 -4.84
N LEU A 93 8.36 0.96 -5.07
CA LEU A 93 6.93 0.64 -5.16
C LEU A 93 6.22 0.76 -3.81
N LYS A 94 6.88 0.39 -2.71
CA LYS A 94 6.33 0.57 -1.36
C LYS A 94 6.07 2.06 -1.04
N ILE A 95 7.03 2.93 -1.37
CA ILE A 95 6.88 4.38 -1.20
C ILE A 95 5.72 4.90 -2.05
N GLU A 96 5.63 4.49 -3.32
CA GLU A 96 4.55 4.89 -4.22
C GLU A 96 3.16 4.50 -3.67
N ALA A 97 3.00 3.27 -3.20
CA ALA A 97 1.76 2.79 -2.59
C ALA A 97 1.39 3.59 -1.33
N GLN A 98 2.37 3.87 -0.47
CA GLN A 98 2.15 4.66 0.73
C GLN A 98 1.75 6.11 0.42
N ASP A 99 2.37 6.73 -0.57
CA ASP A 99 2.05 8.10 -0.97
C ASP A 99 0.68 8.21 -1.63
N TYR A 100 0.29 7.20 -2.40
CA TYR A 100 -1.08 7.06 -2.89
C TYR A 100 -2.09 7.04 -1.74
N MET A 101 -1.89 6.19 -0.73
CA MET A 101 -2.83 6.08 0.40
C MET A 101 -2.95 7.36 1.23
N LYS A 102 -1.82 8.07 1.42
CA LYS A 102 -1.81 9.39 2.08
C LYS A 102 -2.64 10.41 1.30
N LYS A 103 -2.53 10.43 -0.03
CA LYS A 103 -3.30 11.34 -0.89
C LYS A 103 -4.80 11.10 -0.77
N GLN A 104 -5.26 9.84 -0.83
CA GLN A 104 -6.67 9.51 -0.64
C GLN A 104 -7.19 10.01 0.72
N THR A 105 -6.46 9.74 1.80
CA THR A 105 -6.84 10.18 3.16
C THR A 105 -7.01 11.70 3.28
N ILE A 106 -6.23 12.48 2.53
CA ILE A 106 -6.35 13.95 2.51
C ILE A 106 -7.58 14.39 1.72
N THR A 107 -7.86 13.75 0.59
CA THR A 107 -9.04 14.02 -0.23
C THR A 107 -10.33 13.77 0.56
N ASP A 108 -10.44 12.61 1.21
CA ASP A 108 -11.61 12.24 2.01
C ASP A 108 -11.91 13.25 3.13
N LYS A 109 -10.85 13.79 3.77
CA LYS A 109 -10.99 14.82 4.82
C LYS A 109 -11.46 16.16 4.26
N LYS A 110 -11.00 16.54 3.06
CA LYS A 110 -11.45 17.78 2.41
C LYS A 110 -12.91 17.71 1.99
N GLU A 111 -13.38 16.55 1.53
CA GLU A 111 -14.78 16.36 1.11
C GLU A 111 -15.74 16.40 2.31
N LYS A 112 -15.41 15.72 3.41
CA LYS A 112 -16.21 15.76 4.65
C LYS A 112 -16.35 17.18 5.25
N ASN A 113 -15.32 18.00 5.14
CA ASN A 113 -15.37 19.39 5.63
C ASN A 113 -16.29 20.29 4.78
N LYS A 114 -16.49 19.99 3.48
CA LYS A 114 -17.38 20.77 2.61
C LYS A 114 -18.86 20.45 2.84
N GLU A 115 -19.17 19.23 3.25
CA GLU A 115 -20.56 18.79 3.48
C GLU A 115 -21.14 19.31 4.80
N THR A 116 -20.28 19.71 5.75
CA THR A 116 -20.70 20.20 7.07
C THR A 116 -21.09 21.69 7.07
N GLU A 117 -20.75 22.48 6.03
CA GLU A 117 -21.09 23.92 5.96
C GLU A 117 -22.44 24.23 5.29
N VAL A 118 -23.18 23.25 4.76
CA VAL A 118 -24.40 23.51 3.95
C VAL A 118 -25.72 23.33 4.73
N ILE A 119 -25.70 22.88 5.99
CA ILE A 119 -26.93 22.65 6.78
C ILE A 119 -26.99 23.57 8.00
N SER A 120 -27.28 24.86 7.78
CA SER A 120 -27.91 25.70 8.81
C SER A 120 -28.72 26.84 8.19
N THR A 121 -29.94 26.53 7.77
CA THR A 121 -31.04 27.49 7.77
C THR A 121 -32.23 26.83 8.47
N PRO A 122 -32.62 27.27 9.69
CA PRO A 122 -33.83 26.82 10.33
C PRO A 122 -35.08 27.37 9.63
N GLU A 123 -35.99 26.44 9.37
CA GLU A 123 -37.33 26.58 8.83
C GLU A 123 -38.30 27.29 9.82
N GLU A 124 -39.29 27.95 9.22
CA GLU A 124 -40.48 28.68 9.69
C GLU A 124 -40.92 28.66 11.17
N ASN A 125 -41.32 29.83 11.67
CA ASN A 125 -42.40 29.95 12.64
C ASN A 125 -43.25 31.19 12.32
N LEU A 126 -44.42 30.99 11.71
CA LEU A 126 -45.54 31.95 11.70
C LEU A 126 -46.42 31.71 12.93
N PRO A 127 -46.65 32.71 13.79
CA PRO A 127 -47.83 32.75 14.65
C PRO A 127 -48.92 33.63 14.03
N ASN A 128 -50.04 33.02 13.71
CA ASN A 128 -51.28 33.65 13.31
C ASN A 128 -52.14 33.91 14.56
N LEU A 129 -52.40 35.17 14.94
CA LEU A 129 -53.69 35.65 15.47
C LEU A 129 -53.63 37.16 15.81
N VAL A 130 -54.24 37.99 14.96
CA VAL A 130 -54.67 39.34 15.34
C VAL A 130 -56.00 39.20 16.09
N GLN A 131 -55.98 39.46 17.39
CA GLN A 131 -57.16 39.70 18.22
C GLN A 131 -56.94 41.03 18.94
N VAL A 132 -57.46 42.13 18.39
CA VAL A 132 -57.66 43.38 19.14
C VAL A 132 -59.15 43.68 19.13
N ASN A 133 -59.73 43.63 20.33
CA ASN A 133 -61.14 43.90 20.60
C ASN A 133 -61.44 45.41 20.58
N LYS A 134 -62.52 45.74 19.86
CA LYS A 134 -63.64 46.66 20.15
C LYS A 134 -63.50 47.88 21.08
N ASN A 135 -64.10 48.97 20.56
CA ASN A 135 -64.78 50.10 21.21
C ASN A 135 -63.94 51.29 21.65
N ASP A 136 -63.98 52.38 20.87
CA ASP A 136 -64.88 53.52 21.10
C ASP A 136 -64.63 54.59 20.02
N ILE A 137 -65.70 55.24 19.53
CA ILE A 137 -65.82 56.69 19.25
C ILE A 137 -67.22 56.95 18.66
N SER A 138 -67.96 57.80 19.37
CA SER A 138 -69.24 58.42 19.01
C SER A 138 -69.22 59.17 17.67
N ALA A 139 -70.37 59.15 17.00
CA ALA A 139 -71.07 60.35 16.51
C ALA A 139 -72.55 60.00 16.23
#